data_AF-A0A0S4RAI9-F1
#
_entry.id   AF-A0A0S4RAI9-F1
#
_cell.length_a   1.000
_cell.length_b   1.000
_cell.length_c   1.000
_cell.angle_alpha   90.00
_cell.angle_beta   90.00
_cell.angle_gamma   90.00
#
_symmetry.space_group_name_H-M   'P 1'
#
loop_
_entity.id
_entity.type
_entity.pdbx_description
1 polymer ?
#
loop_
_entity_poly.entity_id
_entity_poly.type
_entity_poly.pdbx_seq_one_letter_code
_entity_poly.pdbx_strand_id
1 'polypeptide(L)'
;MKKYLFIFAFLAYALNAEVVTHTSTKTAIGEGHGLTREEAINNAIIEAVGKISGVNISSMKRSSTHAISDNSGSNIVDAYSNDISKATKGKADSYEIISANQDSAGKWVAVVEIKNSKTTKSYKAPGLDNKQRRSLAVFNASYGDTRGLGEDLKTHIISNLTKSRKFNILDRDNGGYYEMEKALIKSSNASSDEIYKLKNVLGSDYLMIFDVKAAQARTKQSNLTGKNITKAEVAVGYQVILFATREVKYSNTLTMSVSVKDDLKSNEEAYKKIADKITSDILNAIYPLKIANINGQEVVFTQNLNVGERFECFSQGKALKDSYTKQSTSDMRVESKAGEVEIIRATPKLSYAKIIEGQMKEGYICRPLGGNSGPGYSEGRDANYQINDGGGVKLGF
;
A
#
# COMPACT_ATOMS: atom_id res chain seq x y z
N MET A 1 -16.08 27.30 23.89
CA MET A 1 -15.17 27.70 22.79
C MET A 1 -13.73 27.14 22.91
N LYS A 2 -13.22 26.76 24.09
CA LYS A 2 -11.85 26.20 24.24
C LYS A 2 -11.64 24.73 23.78
N LYS A 3 -12.70 23.90 23.65
CA LYS A 3 -12.60 22.49 23.18
C LYS A 3 -12.47 22.32 21.67
N TYR A 4 -12.91 23.30 20.87
CA TYR A 4 -12.76 23.27 19.41
C TYR A 4 -11.37 23.71 18.93
N LEU A 5 -10.64 24.48 19.76
CA LEU A 5 -9.29 24.93 19.45
C LEU A 5 -8.28 23.76 19.43
N PHE A 6 -8.48 22.74 20.28
CA PHE A 6 -7.61 21.55 20.34
C PHE A 6 -7.81 20.60 19.15
N ILE A 7 -9.04 20.51 18.60
CA ILE A 7 -9.32 19.68 17.42
C ILE A 7 -8.77 20.33 16.14
N PHE A 8 -8.80 21.66 16.05
CA PHE A 8 -8.21 22.39 14.93
C PHE A 8 -6.67 22.32 14.94
N ALA A 9 -6.05 22.34 16.12
CA ALA A 9 -4.60 22.19 16.27
C ALA A 9 -4.12 20.78 15.87
N PHE A 10 -4.87 19.72 16.18
CA PHE A 10 -4.48 18.35 15.83
C PHE A 10 -4.64 18.04 14.32
N LEU A 11 -5.60 18.70 13.65
CA LEU A 11 -5.80 18.56 12.21
C LEU A 11 -4.69 19.25 11.40
N ALA A 12 -4.10 20.33 11.92
CA ALA A 12 -3.04 21.08 11.25
C ALA A 12 -1.70 20.32 11.21
N TYR A 13 -1.39 19.47 12.21
CA TYR A 13 -0.14 18.72 12.25
C TYR A 13 -0.09 17.51 11.30
N ALA A 14 -1.24 16.99 10.85
CA ALA A 14 -1.32 15.81 9.99
C ALA A 14 -1.37 16.13 8.47
N LEU A 15 -1.35 17.41 8.09
CA LEU A 15 -1.57 17.85 6.71
C LEU A 15 -0.35 18.51 6.04
N ASN A 16 0.75 18.72 6.77
CA ASN A 16 1.91 19.39 6.19
C ASN A 16 2.77 18.42 5.37
N ALA A 17 2.99 18.79 4.10
CA ALA A 17 4.03 18.22 3.27
C ALA A 17 5.37 18.88 3.65
N GLU A 18 6.40 18.09 3.90
CA GLU A 18 7.71 18.64 4.29
C GLU A 18 8.85 17.75 3.81
N VAL A 19 10.01 18.36 3.54
CA VAL A 19 11.25 17.61 3.35
C VAL A 19 11.88 17.44 4.73
N VAL A 20 11.79 16.22 5.25
CA VAL A 20 12.35 15.84 6.54
C VAL A 20 13.84 15.59 6.36
N THR A 21 14.64 16.33 7.12
CA THR A 21 16.09 16.13 7.20
C THR A 21 16.40 15.29 8.43
N HIS A 22 17.04 14.15 8.23
CA HIS A 22 17.52 13.30 9.31
C HIS A 22 19.05 13.25 9.27
N THR A 23 19.69 13.65 10.36
CA THR A 23 21.14 13.59 10.52
C THR A 23 21.47 12.54 11.57
N SER A 24 22.25 11.54 11.17
CA SER A 24 22.79 10.52 12.08
C SER A 24 24.29 10.70 12.18
N THR A 25 24.80 10.92 13.39
CA THR A 25 26.23 11.05 13.66
C THR A 25 26.76 9.77 14.30
N LYS A 26 27.83 9.22 13.72
CA LYS A 26 28.64 8.15 14.32
C LYS A 26 29.96 8.74 14.78
N THR A 27 30.44 8.27 15.92
CA THR A 27 31.78 8.62 16.43
C THR A 27 32.64 7.38 16.61
N ALA A 28 33.95 7.55 16.54
CA ALA A 28 34.90 6.54 16.99
C ALA A 28 36.18 7.20 17.48
N ILE A 29 36.81 6.54 18.44
CA ILE A 29 38.05 6.96 19.04
C ILE A 29 39.19 6.12 18.45
N GLY A 30 40.24 6.81 18.02
CA GLY A 30 41.48 6.20 17.57
C GLY A 30 42.66 6.71 18.39
N GLU A 31 43.64 5.84 18.55
CA GLU A 31 44.92 6.06 19.19
C GLU A 31 46.03 5.82 18.17
N GLY A 32 47.02 6.71 18.19
CA GLY A 32 48.14 6.66 17.28
C GLY A 32 49.43 7.02 17.98
N HIS A 33 50.50 6.35 17.57
CA HIS A 33 51.85 6.59 18.06
C HIS A 33 52.72 7.14 16.93
N GLY A 34 53.67 8.01 17.26
CA GLY A 34 54.59 8.61 16.28
C GLY A 34 55.86 9.16 16.94
N LEU A 35 56.88 9.40 16.12
CA LEU A 35 58.09 10.12 16.57
C LEU A 35 57.82 11.62 16.72
N THR A 36 56.82 12.13 16.00
CA THR A 36 56.33 13.51 16.13
C THR A 36 54.85 13.54 16.54
N ARG A 37 54.41 14.67 17.07
CA ARG A 37 53.00 14.91 17.46
C ARG A 37 52.06 14.70 16.28
N GLU A 38 52.49 15.16 15.11
CA GLU A 38 51.75 15.13 13.86
C GLU A 38 51.59 13.70 13.34
N GLU A 39 52.65 12.90 13.44
CA GLU A 39 52.62 11.48 13.05
C GLU A 39 51.66 10.69 13.96
N ALA A 40 51.70 10.94 15.28
CA ALA A 40 50.80 10.32 16.24
C ALA A 40 49.33 10.65 15.95
N ILE A 41 49.01 11.93 15.69
CA ILE A 41 47.66 12.38 15.33
C ILE A 41 47.17 11.73 14.03
N ASN A 42 48.01 11.67 12.99
CA ASN A 42 47.64 11.06 11.72
C ASN A 42 47.34 9.56 11.88
N ASN A 43 48.17 8.85 12.63
CA ASN A 43 47.95 7.43 12.93
C ASN A 43 46.64 7.21 13.73
N ALA A 44 46.33 8.09 14.68
CA ALA A 44 45.10 8.04 15.45
C ALA A 44 43.86 8.26 14.58
N ILE A 45 43.92 9.22 13.63
CA ILE A 45 42.84 9.49 12.67
C ILE A 45 42.62 8.27 11.76
N ILE A 46 43.69 7.66 11.25
CA ILE A 46 43.59 6.46 10.39
C ILE A 46 42.91 5.32 11.14
N GLU A 47 43.25 5.11 12.42
CA GLU A 47 42.64 4.07 13.24
C GLU A 47 41.15 4.36 13.50
N ALA A 48 40.80 5.59 13.88
CA ALA A 48 39.43 6.02 14.12
C ALA A 48 38.54 5.91 12.86
N VAL A 49 39.05 6.32 11.70
CA VAL A 49 38.36 6.18 10.40
C VAL A 49 38.21 4.71 10.01
N GLY A 50 39.20 3.87 10.32
CA GLY A 50 39.12 2.42 10.18
C GLY A 50 37.95 1.83 10.97
N LYS A 51 37.82 2.22 12.24
CA LYS A 51 36.72 1.79 13.13
C LYS A 51 35.34 2.23 12.62
N ILE A 52 35.20 3.45 12.10
CA ILE A 52 33.91 3.95 11.55
C ILE A 52 33.52 3.28 10.24
N SER A 53 34.49 3.01 9.36
CA SER A 53 34.21 2.57 7.99
C SER A 53 34.24 1.06 7.78
N GLY A 54 34.72 0.28 8.74
CA GLY A 54 34.80 -1.19 8.66
C GLY A 54 35.78 -1.70 7.60
N VAL A 55 36.73 -0.86 7.15
CA VAL A 55 37.74 -1.19 6.14
C VAL A 55 39.05 -1.57 6.81
N ASN A 56 39.74 -2.56 6.25
CA ASN A 56 41.06 -3.01 6.72
C ASN A 56 42.11 -1.88 6.60
N ILE A 57 42.76 -1.55 7.71
CA ILE A 57 43.68 -0.41 7.91
C ILE A 57 44.84 -0.42 6.89
N SER A 58 45.25 -1.59 6.43
CA SER A 58 46.32 -1.81 5.46
C SER A 58 46.04 -1.23 4.06
N SER A 59 44.79 -1.24 3.61
CA SER A 59 44.39 -0.65 2.32
C SER A 59 44.37 0.88 2.36
N MET A 60 44.10 1.46 3.54
CA MET A 60 44.07 2.91 3.75
C MET A 60 45.48 3.49 3.79
N LYS A 61 46.40 2.84 4.53
CA LYS A 61 47.84 3.19 4.54
C LYS A 61 48.42 3.23 3.13
N ARG A 62 48.12 2.24 2.29
CA ARG A 62 48.63 2.13 0.92
C ARG A 62 48.11 3.23 -0.02
N SER A 63 46.85 3.66 0.15
CA SER A 63 46.26 4.79 -0.60
C SER A 63 46.79 6.15 -0.12
N SER A 64 47.11 6.31 1.17
CA SER A 64 47.75 7.52 1.68
C SER A 64 49.21 7.62 1.28
N THR A 65 49.95 6.51 1.13
CA THR A 65 51.35 6.54 0.67
C THR A 65 51.51 7.02 -0.78
N HIS A 66 50.52 6.77 -1.65
CA HIS A 66 50.56 7.24 -3.06
C HIS A 66 50.28 8.74 -3.21
N ALA A 67 49.70 9.40 -2.21
CA ALA A 67 49.57 10.85 -2.18
C ALA A 67 50.82 11.55 -1.60
N ILE A 68 51.76 10.78 -1.05
CA ILE A 68 52.95 11.29 -0.34
C ILE A 68 54.20 11.38 -1.25
N SER A 69 54.19 10.77 -2.44
CA SER A 69 55.37 10.76 -3.32
C SER A 69 55.46 11.91 -4.33
N ASP A 70 54.41 12.72 -4.51
CA ASP A 70 54.28 13.62 -5.67
C ASP A 70 54.31 15.12 -5.35
N ASN A 71 54.57 15.54 -4.12
CA ASN A 71 54.92 16.93 -3.89
C ASN A 71 55.83 17.13 -2.67
N SER A 72 56.88 17.90 -2.89
CA SER A 72 57.91 18.29 -1.95
C SER A 72 57.35 18.89 -0.65
N GLY A 73 57.64 18.23 0.47
CA GLY A 73 57.87 18.89 1.77
C GLY A 73 56.77 19.75 2.38
N SER A 74 55.50 19.62 1.94
CA SER A 74 54.39 20.35 2.56
C SER A 74 53.88 19.60 3.80
N ASN A 75 54.03 20.23 4.97
CA ASN A 75 53.54 19.73 6.24
C ASN A 75 52.02 19.52 6.20
N ILE A 76 51.63 18.26 6.39
CA ILE A 76 50.28 17.75 6.21
C ILE A 76 49.25 18.34 7.20
N VAL A 77 49.68 18.93 8.32
CA VAL A 77 48.79 19.40 9.41
C VAL A 77 47.83 20.50 8.95
N ASP A 78 48.29 21.43 8.12
CA ASP A 78 47.48 22.57 7.69
C ASP A 78 46.46 22.21 6.59
N ALA A 79 46.69 21.10 5.87
CA ALA A 79 45.77 20.61 4.84
C ALA A 79 44.58 19.83 5.42
N TYR A 80 44.70 19.24 6.62
CA TYR A 80 43.65 18.40 7.22
C TYR A 80 42.62 19.16 8.05
N SER A 81 42.92 20.39 8.52
CA SER A 81 41.97 21.17 9.34
C SER A 81 40.75 21.66 8.55
N ASN A 82 40.85 21.84 7.22
CA ASN A 82 39.76 22.39 6.41
C ASN A 82 39.05 21.36 5.50
N ASP A 83 39.64 20.17 5.25
CA ASP A 83 39.14 19.25 4.21
C ASP A 83 39.24 17.75 4.58
N ILE A 84 39.09 17.38 5.86
CA ILE A 84 39.09 15.95 6.29
C ILE A 84 38.02 15.12 5.57
N SER A 85 36.89 15.71 5.20
CA SER A 85 35.85 15.04 4.40
C SER A 85 36.34 14.69 2.99
N LYS A 86 37.10 15.56 2.32
CA LYS A 86 37.69 15.27 1.01
C LYS A 86 38.78 14.22 1.12
N ALA A 87 39.68 14.35 2.09
CA ALA A 87 40.78 13.41 2.32
C ALA A 87 40.28 11.99 2.63
N THR A 88 39.19 11.89 3.38
CA THR A 88 38.57 10.60 3.75
C THR A 88 37.48 10.14 2.79
N LYS A 89 37.24 10.86 1.68
CA LYS A 89 36.16 10.60 0.72
C LYS A 89 34.77 10.47 1.38
N GLY A 90 34.49 11.34 2.36
CA GLY A 90 33.22 11.41 3.10
C GLY A 90 33.10 10.39 4.24
N LYS A 91 34.21 9.80 4.70
CA LYS A 91 34.21 8.83 5.83
C LYS A 91 34.40 9.49 7.20
N ALA A 92 34.84 10.73 7.24
CA ALA A 92 34.92 11.57 8.43
C ALA A 92 34.59 13.01 8.05
N ASP A 93 33.77 13.69 8.85
CA ASP A 93 33.43 15.09 8.64
C ASP A 93 34.34 16.02 9.43
N SER A 94 34.70 15.59 10.64
CA SER A 94 35.55 16.32 11.57
C SER A 94 36.28 15.35 12.49
N TYR A 95 37.33 15.86 13.13
CA TYR A 95 38.04 15.18 14.19
C TYR A 95 38.31 16.14 15.34
N GLU A 96 38.45 15.60 16.53
CA GLU A 96 38.77 16.32 17.75
C GLU A 96 39.93 15.61 18.44
N ILE A 97 41.00 16.36 18.77
CA ILE A 97 42.14 15.81 19.50
C ILE A 97 41.75 15.75 20.97
N ILE A 98 41.51 14.56 21.49
CA ILE A 98 41.21 14.33 22.92
C ILE A 98 42.48 14.51 23.74
N SER A 99 43.59 13.96 23.26
CA SER A 99 44.90 14.11 23.91
C SER A 99 46.05 13.95 22.92
N ALA A 100 47.17 14.58 23.22
CA ALA A 100 48.44 14.37 22.52
C ALA A 100 49.57 14.66 23.50
N ASN A 101 50.26 13.62 23.96
CA ASN A 101 51.30 13.70 24.97
C ASN A 101 52.53 12.88 24.57
N GLN A 102 53.69 13.21 25.15
CA GLN A 102 54.88 12.35 25.04
C GLN A 102 54.86 11.27 26.12
N ASP A 103 55.20 10.05 25.74
CA ASP A 103 55.43 8.94 26.66
C ASP A 103 56.81 9.06 27.34
N SER A 104 57.06 8.18 28.32
CA SER A 104 58.33 8.13 29.06
C SER A 104 59.56 7.82 28.18
N ALA A 105 59.35 7.41 26.93
CA ALA A 105 60.40 7.13 25.95
C ALA A 105 60.56 8.25 24.89
N GLY A 106 59.86 9.37 25.05
CA GLY A 106 59.90 10.53 24.15
C GLY A 106 59.08 10.39 22.87
N LYS A 107 58.30 9.31 22.71
CA LYS A 107 57.39 9.15 21.57
C LYS A 107 56.06 9.85 21.85
N TRP A 108 55.42 10.34 20.79
CA TRP A 108 54.10 10.94 20.90
C TRP A 108 53.01 9.88 20.84
N VAL A 109 52.03 10.02 21.73
CA VAL A 109 50.77 9.26 21.72
C VAL A 109 49.63 10.26 21.61
N ALA A 110 48.78 10.08 20.60
CA ALA A 110 47.62 10.92 20.37
C ALA A 110 46.35 10.09 20.39
N VAL A 111 45.30 10.64 20.99
CA VAL A 111 43.94 10.09 20.97
C VAL A 111 43.05 11.11 20.28
N VAL A 112 42.32 10.66 19.27
CA VAL A 112 41.40 11.50 18.49
C VAL A 112 40.01 10.88 18.47
N GLU A 113 38.98 11.72 18.51
CA GLU A 113 37.61 11.35 18.17
C GLU A 113 37.31 11.79 16.74
N ILE A 114 36.83 10.88 15.90
CA ILE A 114 36.29 11.20 14.58
C ILE A 114 34.77 11.25 14.67
N LYS A 115 34.16 12.23 13.99
CA LYS A 115 32.71 12.33 13.79
C LYS A 115 32.38 12.15 12.31
N ASN A 116 31.41 11.29 12.00
CA ASN A 116 30.83 11.12 10.67
C ASN A 116 29.30 11.23 10.75
N SER A 117 28.78 12.32 10.21
CA SER A 117 27.37 12.69 10.17
C SER A 117 26.82 12.44 8.77
N LYS A 118 25.87 11.51 8.67
CA LYS A 118 25.10 11.30 7.44
C LYS A 118 23.79 12.06 7.54
N THR A 119 23.67 13.10 6.73
CA THR A 119 22.41 13.83 6.55
C THR A 119 21.68 13.26 5.34
N THR A 120 20.50 12.70 5.58
CA THR A 120 19.58 12.24 4.54
C THR A 120 18.32 13.09 4.57
N LYS A 121 17.89 13.56 3.40
CA LYS A 121 16.60 14.23 3.21
C LYS A 121 15.60 13.26 2.60
N SER A 122 14.35 13.33 3.03
CA SER A 122 13.23 12.55 2.50
C SER A 122 11.98 13.42 2.43
N TYR A 123 11.09 13.15 1.46
CA TYR A 123 9.83 13.86 1.37
C TYR A 123 8.77 13.13 2.19
N LYS A 124 8.08 13.84 3.08
CA LYS A 124 6.90 13.35 3.79
C LYS A 124 5.68 13.88 3.06
N ALA A 125 4.98 12.96 2.39
CA ALA A 125 3.73 13.30 1.72
C ALA A 125 2.66 13.71 2.75
N PRO A 126 1.80 14.69 2.43
CA PRO A 126 0.73 15.12 3.31
C PRO A 126 -0.37 14.05 3.41
N GLY A 127 -1.10 14.03 4.52
CA GLY A 127 -2.24 13.15 4.74
C GLY A 127 -1.95 11.95 5.64
N LEU A 128 -2.95 11.07 5.77
CA LEU A 128 -2.86 9.89 6.64
C LEU A 128 -1.90 8.86 6.07
N ASP A 129 -1.07 8.28 6.94
CA ASP A 129 -0.17 7.19 6.57
C ASP A 129 -0.97 6.02 5.97
N ASN A 130 -0.59 5.62 4.77
CA ASN A 130 -1.21 4.58 3.98
C ASN A 130 -0.28 3.38 3.74
N LYS A 131 0.89 3.32 4.40
CA LYS A 131 1.89 2.25 4.26
C LYS A 131 1.37 0.85 4.60
N GLN A 132 0.30 0.76 5.38
CA GLN A 132 -0.33 -0.53 5.73
C GLN A 132 -1.25 -1.07 4.63
N ARG A 133 -1.62 -0.25 3.63
CA ARG A 133 -2.46 -0.69 2.51
C ARG A 133 -1.60 -1.24 1.39
N ARG A 134 -2.05 -2.35 0.82
CA ARG A 134 -1.48 -2.91 -0.42
C ARG A 134 -1.73 -1.95 -1.59
N SER A 135 -0.75 -1.77 -2.45
CA SER A 135 -0.85 -0.93 -3.64
C SER A 135 -1.37 -1.74 -4.82
N LEU A 136 -2.35 -1.20 -5.55
CA LEU A 136 -3.05 -1.89 -6.64
C LEU A 136 -3.11 -1.00 -7.88
N ALA A 137 -2.74 -1.54 -9.03
CA ALA A 137 -2.95 -0.89 -10.33
C ALA A 137 -4.02 -1.65 -11.11
N VAL A 138 -4.93 -0.92 -11.77
CA VAL A 138 -6.07 -1.50 -12.51
C VAL A 138 -5.83 -1.33 -14.01
N PHE A 139 -5.96 -2.41 -14.77
CA PHE A 139 -5.76 -2.44 -16.22
C PHE A 139 -6.99 -3.00 -16.93
N ASN A 140 -7.38 -2.32 -18.02
CA ASN A 140 -8.39 -2.77 -18.95
C ASN A 140 -7.69 -3.51 -20.11
N ALA A 141 -7.99 -4.78 -20.27
CA ALA A 141 -7.50 -5.63 -21.36
C ALA A 141 -8.57 -5.90 -22.44
N SER A 142 -9.72 -5.19 -22.38
CA SER A 142 -10.75 -5.24 -23.43
C SER A 142 -10.19 -4.71 -24.75
N TYR A 143 -10.65 -5.26 -25.87
CA TYR A 143 -10.16 -4.93 -27.21
C TYR A 143 -11.31 -4.77 -28.21
N GLY A 144 -11.02 -4.21 -29.38
CA GLY A 144 -12.02 -3.94 -30.43
C GLY A 144 -13.19 -3.10 -29.90
N ASP A 145 -14.40 -3.51 -30.24
CA ASP A 145 -15.64 -2.76 -29.91
C ASP A 145 -15.92 -2.67 -28.39
N THR A 146 -15.29 -3.52 -27.58
CA THR A 146 -15.48 -3.52 -26.12
C THR A 146 -14.48 -2.61 -25.38
N ARG A 147 -13.49 -2.05 -26.08
CA ARG A 147 -12.44 -1.20 -25.49
C ARG A 147 -13.04 -0.01 -24.74
N GLY A 148 -14.00 0.70 -25.35
CA GLY A 148 -14.67 1.86 -24.76
C GLY A 148 -15.47 1.51 -23.51
N LEU A 149 -16.28 0.45 -23.58
CA LEU A 149 -17.02 -0.08 -22.43
C LEU A 149 -16.09 -0.41 -21.26
N GLY A 150 -14.91 -0.97 -21.58
CA GLY A 150 -13.90 -1.27 -20.59
C GLY A 150 -13.31 -0.03 -19.91
N GLU A 151 -13.11 1.09 -20.61
CA GLU A 151 -12.59 2.33 -20.00
C GLU A 151 -13.61 2.98 -19.05
N ASP A 152 -14.89 3.00 -19.45
CA ASP A 152 -15.97 3.49 -18.59
C ASP A 152 -16.10 2.64 -17.32
N LEU A 153 -16.02 1.32 -17.49
CA LEU A 153 -16.05 0.37 -16.38
C LEU A 153 -14.82 0.52 -15.47
N LYS A 154 -13.63 0.73 -16.03
CA LYS A 154 -12.38 0.96 -15.28
C LYS A 154 -12.52 2.13 -14.32
N THR A 155 -13.09 3.23 -14.78
CA THR A 155 -13.29 4.45 -13.99
C THR A 155 -14.16 4.17 -12.75
N HIS A 156 -15.24 3.40 -12.93
CA HIS A 156 -16.12 3.00 -11.83
C HIS A 156 -15.44 2.05 -10.85
N ILE A 157 -14.68 1.06 -11.35
CA ILE A 157 -13.90 0.14 -10.52
C ILE A 157 -12.87 0.91 -9.67
N ILE A 158 -12.10 1.81 -10.28
CA ILE A 158 -11.12 2.66 -9.57
C ILE A 158 -11.81 3.51 -8.50
N SER A 159 -12.97 4.11 -8.82
CA SER A 159 -13.76 4.90 -7.88
C SER A 159 -14.18 4.08 -6.66
N ASN A 160 -14.71 2.87 -6.88
CA ASN A 160 -15.18 1.99 -5.83
C ASN A 160 -14.04 1.46 -4.95
N LEU A 161 -12.95 1.01 -5.57
CA LEU A 161 -11.76 0.55 -4.84
C LEU A 161 -11.12 1.67 -4.02
N THR A 162 -11.11 2.91 -4.53
CA THR A 162 -10.62 4.08 -3.79
C THR A 162 -11.52 4.39 -2.58
N LYS A 163 -12.84 4.38 -2.77
CA LYS A 163 -13.82 4.58 -1.68
C LYS A 163 -13.73 3.50 -0.60
N SER A 164 -13.35 2.27 -0.96
CA SER A 164 -13.16 1.18 0.01
C SER A 164 -12.04 1.46 1.02
N ARG A 165 -11.05 2.28 0.64
CA ARG A 165 -9.83 2.58 1.43
C ARG A 165 -9.06 1.32 1.87
N LYS A 166 -9.21 0.20 1.17
CA LYS A 166 -8.46 -1.05 1.44
C LYS A 166 -7.15 -1.13 0.64
N PHE A 167 -7.05 -0.36 -0.45
CA PHE A 167 -5.89 -0.32 -1.33
C PHE A 167 -5.37 1.10 -1.53
N ASN A 168 -4.09 1.21 -1.87
CA ASN A 168 -3.53 2.41 -2.51
C ASN A 168 -3.68 2.23 -4.02
N ILE A 169 -4.69 2.88 -4.62
CA ILE A 169 -4.91 2.78 -6.06
C ILE A 169 -3.90 3.64 -6.78
N LEU A 170 -3.14 3.02 -7.67
CA LEU A 170 -2.08 3.66 -8.43
C LEU A 170 -2.59 4.04 -9.82
N ASP A 171 -2.42 5.30 -10.17
CA ASP A 171 -2.70 5.80 -11.50
C ASP A 171 -1.61 5.36 -12.49
N ARG A 172 -2.04 4.87 -13.65
CA ARG A 172 -1.18 4.38 -14.73
C ARG A 172 -1.55 4.99 -16.09
N ASP A 173 -2.57 5.82 -16.15
CA ASP A 173 -3.10 6.34 -17.41
C ASP A 173 -2.54 7.72 -17.76
N ASN A 174 -2.16 8.49 -16.74
CA ASN A 174 -1.74 9.89 -16.89
C ASN A 174 -0.22 10.08 -16.96
N GLY A 175 0.51 9.09 -17.50
CA GLY A 175 1.98 9.09 -17.58
C GLY A 175 2.58 10.39 -18.13
N GLY A 176 1.98 10.94 -19.19
CA GLY A 176 2.44 12.19 -19.81
C GLY A 176 2.44 13.39 -18.87
N TYR A 177 1.40 13.56 -18.06
CA TYR A 177 1.32 14.65 -17.08
C TYR A 177 2.38 14.50 -15.97
N TYR A 178 2.68 13.27 -15.55
CA TYR A 178 3.76 13.02 -14.59
C TYR A 178 5.14 13.37 -15.17
N GLU A 179 5.40 13.08 -16.45
CA GLU A 179 6.67 13.44 -17.07
C GLU A 179 6.84 14.96 -17.23
N MET A 180 5.75 15.68 -17.54
CA MET A 180 5.75 17.15 -17.54
C MET A 180 6.14 17.73 -16.17
N GLU A 181 5.53 17.25 -15.09
CA GLU A 181 5.85 17.72 -13.73
C GLU A 181 7.26 17.32 -13.27
N LYS A 182 7.72 16.11 -13.63
CA LYS A 182 9.10 15.69 -13.40
C LYS A 182 10.11 16.61 -14.11
N ALA A 183 9.80 17.04 -15.32
CA ALA A 183 10.65 17.98 -16.05
C ALA A 183 10.70 19.35 -15.34
N LEU A 184 9.57 19.84 -14.81
CA LEU A 184 9.53 21.06 -14.01
C LEU A 184 10.37 20.94 -12.73
N ILE A 185 10.22 19.85 -11.97
CA ILE A 185 10.99 19.60 -10.74
C ILE A 185 12.50 19.50 -11.01
N LYS A 186 12.91 19.00 -12.18
CA LYS A 186 14.33 18.90 -12.59
C LYS A 186 14.89 20.19 -13.20
N SER A 187 14.04 21.17 -13.51
CA SER A 187 14.46 22.46 -14.07
C SER A 187 15.13 23.35 -13.02
N SER A 188 15.81 24.40 -13.47
CA SER A 188 16.39 25.44 -12.60
C SER A 188 15.34 26.26 -11.84
N ASN A 189 14.06 26.17 -12.22
CA ASN A 189 12.97 26.96 -11.63
C ASN A 189 12.39 26.33 -10.36
N ALA A 190 12.65 25.05 -10.10
CA ALA A 190 12.19 24.35 -8.91
C ALA A 190 13.20 24.49 -7.76
N SER A 191 12.69 24.51 -6.53
CA SER A 191 13.55 24.39 -5.35
C SER A 191 14.32 23.07 -5.39
N SER A 192 15.61 23.08 -5.03
CA SER A 192 16.44 21.87 -5.02
C SER A 192 15.88 20.72 -4.17
N ASP A 193 15.08 21.04 -3.15
CA ASP A 193 14.44 20.07 -2.27
C ASP A 193 13.18 19.42 -2.89
N GLU A 194 12.62 19.96 -3.97
CA GLU A 194 11.49 19.36 -4.69
C GLU A 194 11.85 17.99 -5.28
N ILE A 195 13.14 17.75 -5.58
CA ILE A 195 13.63 16.47 -6.11
C ILE A 195 13.30 15.27 -5.21
N TYR A 196 13.13 15.50 -3.89
CA TYR A 196 12.79 14.44 -2.95
C TYR A 196 11.36 13.91 -3.15
N LYS A 197 10.45 14.68 -3.77
CA LYS A 197 9.10 14.18 -4.14
C LYS A 197 9.17 13.01 -5.12
N LEU A 198 10.17 13.01 -6.00
CA LEU A 198 10.36 11.96 -7.01
C LEU A 198 10.76 10.61 -6.43
N LYS A 199 11.25 10.57 -5.18
CA LYS A 199 11.63 9.32 -4.48
C LYS A 199 10.45 8.61 -3.80
N ASN A 200 9.24 9.17 -3.88
CA ASN A 200 8.04 8.64 -3.22
C ASN A 200 7.07 7.90 -4.15
N VAL A 201 7.46 7.61 -5.40
CA VAL A 201 6.61 6.87 -6.33
C VAL A 201 6.39 5.44 -5.82
N LEU A 202 5.14 5.02 -5.70
CA LEU A 202 4.78 3.67 -5.27
C LEU A 202 4.79 2.68 -6.44
N GLY A 203 5.40 1.52 -6.20
CA GLY A 203 5.19 0.33 -7.01
C GLY A 203 3.87 -0.35 -6.65
N SER A 204 3.25 -1.04 -7.61
CA SER A 204 2.07 -1.87 -7.33
C SER A 204 2.49 -3.20 -6.69
N ASP A 205 1.85 -3.56 -5.57
CA ASP A 205 1.96 -4.91 -5.01
C ASP A 205 1.11 -5.90 -5.81
N TYR A 206 -0.04 -5.43 -6.31
CA TYR A 206 -0.98 -6.22 -7.08
C TYR A 206 -1.36 -5.53 -8.39
N LEU A 207 -1.67 -6.34 -9.39
CA LEU A 207 -2.30 -5.91 -10.64
C LEU A 207 -3.72 -6.46 -10.66
N MET A 208 -4.72 -5.59 -10.87
CA MET A 208 -6.06 -6.00 -11.26
C MET A 208 -6.17 -5.87 -12.77
N ILE A 209 -6.46 -6.96 -13.45
CA ILE A 209 -6.69 -6.97 -14.89
C ILE A 209 -8.11 -7.43 -15.12
N PHE A 210 -8.86 -6.72 -15.96
CA PHE A 210 -10.17 -7.14 -16.38
C PHE A 210 -10.37 -6.90 -17.87
N ASP A 211 -11.29 -7.63 -18.46
CA ASP A 211 -11.71 -7.43 -19.83
C ASP A 211 -13.18 -7.79 -20.05
N VAL A 212 -13.84 -6.98 -20.86
CA VAL A 212 -15.22 -7.20 -21.29
C VAL A 212 -15.19 -8.23 -22.42
N LYS A 213 -15.47 -9.48 -22.08
CA LYS A 213 -15.43 -10.64 -22.99
C LYS A 213 -16.53 -10.58 -24.04
N ALA A 214 -17.72 -10.15 -23.63
CA ALA A 214 -18.88 -10.04 -24.49
C ALA A 214 -19.85 -9.00 -23.94
N ALA A 215 -20.48 -8.25 -24.84
CA ALA A 215 -21.61 -7.37 -24.55
C ALA A 215 -22.64 -7.53 -25.67
N GLN A 216 -23.84 -7.98 -25.34
CA GLN A 216 -24.94 -8.16 -26.30
C GLN A 216 -26.17 -7.40 -25.82
N ALA A 217 -26.75 -6.57 -26.69
CA ALA A 217 -27.94 -5.79 -26.38
C ALA A 217 -29.16 -6.35 -27.11
N ARG A 218 -30.27 -6.54 -26.39
CA ARG A 218 -31.57 -6.93 -26.95
C ARG A 218 -32.62 -5.90 -26.58
N THR A 219 -33.15 -5.21 -27.58
CA THR A 219 -34.20 -4.20 -27.39
C THR A 219 -35.58 -4.86 -27.45
N LYS A 220 -36.43 -4.58 -26.48
CA LYS A 220 -37.85 -4.93 -26.48
C LYS A 220 -38.70 -3.69 -26.20
N GLN A 221 -39.78 -3.53 -26.94
CA GLN A 221 -40.77 -2.49 -26.66
C GLN A 221 -41.66 -2.93 -25.49
N SER A 222 -41.83 -2.08 -24.50
CA SER A 222 -42.71 -2.31 -23.37
C SER A 222 -44.17 -2.24 -23.81
N ASN A 223 -44.91 -3.34 -23.68
CA ASN A 223 -46.34 -3.39 -24.01
C ASN A 223 -47.19 -2.46 -23.11
N LEU A 224 -46.69 -2.07 -21.93
CA LEU A 224 -47.41 -1.23 -20.97
C LEU A 224 -47.17 0.27 -21.18
N THR A 225 -46.00 0.65 -21.69
CA THR A 225 -45.58 2.07 -21.77
C THR A 225 -45.19 2.53 -23.17
N GLY A 226 -45.14 1.61 -24.14
CA GLY A 226 -44.68 1.87 -25.51
C GLY A 226 -43.18 2.19 -25.64
N LYS A 227 -42.44 2.25 -24.53
CA LYS A 227 -41.01 2.62 -24.50
C LYS A 227 -40.11 1.43 -24.81
N ASN A 228 -39.03 1.67 -25.55
CA ASN A 228 -37.98 0.68 -25.77
C ASN A 228 -37.15 0.47 -24.50
N ILE A 229 -37.01 -0.78 -24.08
CA ILE A 229 -36.11 -1.21 -23.02
C ILE A 229 -35.07 -2.13 -23.65
N THR A 230 -33.81 -1.76 -23.55
CA THR A 230 -32.69 -2.57 -24.01
C THR A 230 -32.15 -3.38 -22.85
N LYS A 231 -32.16 -4.71 -22.94
CA LYS A 231 -31.45 -5.57 -22.00
C LYS A 231 -30.06 -5.85 -22.57
N ALA A 232 -29.03 -5.39 -21.88
CA ALA A 232 -27.65 -5.71 -22.22
C ALA A 232 -27.17 -6.88 -21.35
N GLU A 233 -26.67 -7.94 -21.95
CA GLU A 233 -25.97 -9.03 -21.29
C GLU A 233 -24.47 -8.80 -21.44
N VAL A 234 -23.78 -8.72 -20.31
CA VAL A 234 -22.34 -8.43 -20.26
C VAL A 234 -21.62 -9.56 -19.56
N ALA A 235 -20.51 -10.01 -20.14
CA ALA A 235 -19.56 -10.93 -19.53
C ALA A 235 -18.23 -10.20 -19.32
N VAL A 236 -17.76 -10.14 -18.06
CA VAL A 236 -16.50 -9.50 -17.69
C VAL A 236 -15.61 -10.51 -16.99
N GLY A 237 -14.47 -10.82 -17.60
CA GLY A 237 -13.41 -11.59 -16.96
C GLY A 237 -12.53 -10.66 -16.13
N TYR A 238 -12.14 -11.07 -14.93
CA TYR A 238 -11.24 -10.28 -14.09
C TYR A 238 -10.39 -11.13 -13.17
N GLN A 239 -9.22 -10.61 -12.84
CA GLN A 239 -8.24 -11.29 -11.99
C GLN A 239 -7.37 -10.30 -11.22
N VAL A 240 -6.85 -10.75 -10.08
CA VAL A 240 -5.89 -10.04 -9.24
C VAL A 240 -4.62 -10.87 -9.14
N ILE A 241 -3.50 -10.27 -9.53
CA ILE A 241 -2.20 -10.91 -9.66
C ILE A 241 -1.24 -10.28 -8.66
N LEU A 242 -0.52 -11.09 -7.88
CA LEU A 242 0.58 -10.62 -7.05
C LEU A 242 1.78 -10.29 -7.95
N PHE A 243 2.17 -9.02 -8.02
CA PHE A 243 3.17 -8.54 -8.99
C PHE A 243 4.53 -9.22 -8.82
N ALA A 244 4.98 -9.43 -7.57
CA ALA A 244 6.29 -10.00 -7.26
C ALA A 244 6.47 -11.44 -7.77
N THR A 245 5.42 -12.26 -7.73
CA THR A 245 5.49 -13.69 -8.07
C THR A 245 4.72 -14.04 -9.35
N ARG A 246 3.95 -13.10 -9.89
CA ARG A 246 2.99 -13.31 -11.00
C ARG A 246 1.90 -14.34 -10.69
N GLU A 247 1.69 -14.64 -9.43
CA GLU A 247 0.67 -15.59 -9.00
C GLU A 247 -0.72 -14.95 -9.05
N VAL A 248 -1.67 -15.61 -9.73
CA VAL A 248 -3.08 -15.22 -9.73
C VAL A 248 -3.65 -15.53 -8.34
N LYS A 249 -3.99 -14.50 -7.58
CA LYS A 249 -4.55 -14.62 -6.23
C LYS A 249 -6.06 -14.72 -6.21
N TYR A 250 -6.71 -14.19 -7.25
CA TYR A 250 -8.15 -14.29 -7.43
C TYR A 250 -8.47 -14.15 -8.92
N SER A 251 -9.45 -14.91 -9.40
CA SER A 251 -10.01 -14.74 -10.73
C SER A 251 -11.46 -15.18 -10.73
N ASN A 252 -12.29 -14.45 -11.49
CA ASN A 252 -13.68 -14.80 -11.71
C ASN A 252 -14.16 -14.23 -13.05
N THR A 253 -15.32 -14.70 -13.51
CA THR A 253 -16.04 -14.14 -14.65
C THR A 253 -17.45 -13.75 -14.20
N LEU A 254 -17.79 -12.47 -14.31
CA LEU A 254 -19.12 -11.97 -14.02
C LEU A 254 -19.96 -12.00 -15.31
N THR A 255 -21.11 -12.68 -15.27
CA THR A 255 -22.15 -12.57 -16.30
C THR A 255 -23.37 -11.91 -15.69
N MET A 256 -23.81 -10.79 -16.25
CA MET A 256 -24.94 -10.03 -15.72
C MET A 256 -25.78 -9.39 -16.82
N SER A 257 -27.10 -9.42 -16.64
CA SER A 257 -28.05 -8.66 -17.47
C SER A 257 -28.36 -7.32 -16.80
N VAL A 258 -28.16 -6.23 -17.54
CA VAL A 258 -28.49 -4.86 -17.11
C VAL A 258 -29.54 -4.27 -18.04
N SER A 259 -30.54 -3.61 -17.45
CA SER A 259 -31.52 -2.84 -18.21
C SER A 259 -30.94 -1.48 -18.52
N VAL A 260 -30.88 -1.16 -19.80
CA VAL A 260 -30.34 0.08 -20.35
C VAL A 260 -31.43 0.79 -21.14
N LYS A 261 -31.61 2.07 -20.87
CA LYS A 261 -32.39 2.99 -21.70
C LYS A 261 -31.43 3.81 -22.54
N ASP A 262 -31.93 4.38 -23.63
CA ASP A 262 -31.18 5.28 -24.49
C ASP A 262 -31.01 6.67 -23.84
N ASP A 263 -30.38 6.68 -22.65
CA ASP A 263 -30.04 7.87 -21.90
C ASP A 263 -28.74 7.65 -21.09
N LEU A 264 -27.98 8.72 -20.90
CA LEU A 264 -26.69 8.67 -20.20
C LEU A 264 -26.81 8.12 -18.79
N LYS A 265 -27.87 8.48 -18.07
CA LYS A 265 -28.06 8.09 -16.68
C LYS A 265 -28.20 6.57 -16.54
N SER A 266 -28.96 5.94 -17.44
CA SER A 266 -29.16 4.50 -17.43
C SER A 266 -27.87 3.73 -17.77
N ASN A 267 -27.03 4.28 -18.64
CA ASN A 267 -25.71 3.71 -18.95
C ASN A 267 -24.78 3.77 -17.71
N GLU A 268 -24.71 4.93 -17.07
CA GLU A 268 -23.93 5.13 -15.84
C GLU A 268 -24.39 4.19 -14.71
N GLU A 269 -25.72 4.02 -14.52
CA GLU A 269 -26.27 3.08 -13.55
C GLU A 269 -25.91 1.62 -13.86
N ALA A 270 -25.83 1.26 -15.15
CA ALA A 270 -25.44 -0.09 -15.57
C ALA A 270 -23.95 -0.35 -15.28
N TYR A 271 -23.05 0.56 -15.65
CA TYR A 271 -21.63 0.46 -15.33
C TYR A 271 -21.38 0.41 -13.84
N LYS A 272 -22.07 1.26 -13.07
CA LYS A 272 -21.99 1.26 -11.62
C LYS A 272 -22.35 -0.11 -11.03
N LYS A 273 -23.46 -0.71 -11.46
CA LYS A 273 -23.86 -2.05 -10.99
C LYS A 273 -22.82 -3.12 -11.30
N ILE A 274 -22.24 -3.11 -12.51
CA ILE A 274 -21.20 -4.07 -12.91
C ILE A 274 -19.95 -3.86 -12.04
N ALA A 275 -19.50 -2.62 -11.89
CA ALA A 275 -18.33 -2.27 -11.10
C ALA A 275 -18.50 -2.57 -9.61
N ASP A 276 -19.68 -2.30 -9.04
CA ASP A 276 -20.03 -2.59 -7.65
C ASP A 276 -19.90 -4.10 -7.39
N LYS A 277 -20.39 -4.94 -8.31
CA LYS A 277 -20.32 -6.38 -8.17
C LYS A 277 -18.88 -6.90 -8.25
N ILE A 278 -18.12 -6.49 -9.28
CA ILE A 278 -16.70 -6.86 -9.44
C ILE A 278 -15.88 -6.43 -8.22
N THR A 279 -16.09 -5.20 -7.76
CA THR A 279 -15.36 -4.65 -6.61
C THR A 279 -15.71 -5.40 -5.32
N SER A 280 -17.00 -5.70 -5.10
CA SER A 280 -17.45 -6.49 -3.95
C SER A 280 -16.80 -7.88 -3.95
N ASP A 281 -16.73 -8.55 -5.10
CA ASP A 281 -16.11 -9.87 -5.23
C ASP A 281 -14.62 -9.85 -4.86
N ILE A 282 -13.89 -8.85 -5.37
CA ILE A 282 -12.46 -8.67 -5.06
C ILE A 282 -12.26 -8.34 -3.58
N LEU A 283 -13.05 -7.42 -3.03
CA LEU A 283 -12.94 -7.04 -1.63
C LEU A 283 -13.27 -8.20 -0.71
N ASN A 284 -14.32 -8.97 -0.98
CA ASN A 284 -14.70 -10.11 -0.16
C ASN A 284 -13.68 -11.24 -0.22
N ALA A 285 -13.02 -11.44 -1.37
CA ALA A 285 -11.97 -12.44 -1.52
C ALA A 285 -10.67 -12.04 -0.80
N ILE A 286 -10.27 -10.77 -0.85
CA ILE A 286 -8.96 -10.31 -0.36
C ILE A 286 -9.04 -9.71 1.06
N TYR A 287 -10.13 -9.04 1.37
CA TYR A 287 -10.40 -8.35 2.64
C TYR A 287 -11.82 -8.68 3.13
N PRO A 288 -12.06 -9.91 3.62
CA PRO A 288 -13.38 -10.32 4.08
C PRO A 288 -13.93 -9.32 5.09
N LEU A 289 -15.22 -9.01 4.98
CA LEU A 289 -15.91 -8.09 5.86
C LEU A 289 -15.83 -8.60 7.30
N LYS A 290 -15.34 -7.75 8.21
CA LYS A 290 -15.21 -8.07 9.64
C LYS A 290 -15.91 -7.06 10.51
N ILE A 291 -16.50 -7.55 11.61
CA ILE A 291 -17.00 -6.69 12.69
C ILE A 291 -15.81 -5.96 13.30
N ALA A 292 -15.81 -4.64 13.19
CA ALA A 292 -14.74 -3.79 13.70
C ALA A 292 -14.99 -3.32 15.14
N ASN A 293 -16.26 -3.28 15.57
CA ASN A 293 -16.61 -2.92 16.93
C ASN A 293 -18.04 -3.38 17.26
N ILE A 294 -18.37 -3.47 18.55
CA ILE A 294 -19.72 -3.80 19.04
C ILE A 294 -20.09 -2.81 20.14
N ASN A 295 -21.24 -2.17 19.98
CA ASN A 295 -21.83 -1.25 20.94
C ASN A 295 -23.24 -1.72 21.30
N GLY A 296 -23.36 -2.48 22.38
CA GLY A 296 -24.64 -3.07 22.80
C GLY A 296 -25.16 -4.05 21.75
N GLN A 297 -26.31 -3.74 21.14
CA GLN A 297 -26.93 -4.54 20.07
C GLN A 297 -26.57 -4.05 18.65
N GLU A 298 -25.69 -3.06 18.51
CA GLU A 298 -25.17 -2.62 17.21
C GLU A 298 -23.75 -3.16 16.96
N VAL A 299 -23.52 -3.68 15.76
CA VAL A 299 -22.18 -3.99 15.25
C VAL A 299 -21.75 -2.90 14.26
N VAL A 300 -20.44 -2.62 14.21
CA VAL A 300 -19.87 -1.59 13.33
C VAL A 300 -18.93 -2.22 12.31
N PHE A 301 -19.06 -1.82 11.06
CA PHE A 301 -18.18 -2.18 9.95
C PHE A 301 -17.39 -0.98 9.46
N THR A 302 -16.10 -1.17 9.12
CA THR A 302 -15.22 -0.11 8.55
C THR A 302 -15.37 0.01 7.04
N GLN A 303 -16.59 -0.05 6.52
CA GLN A 303 -16.89 0.19 5.12
C GLN A 303 -18.33 0.67 4.97
N ASN A 304 -18.61 1.34 3.85
CA ASN A 304 -19.97 1.71 3.47
C ASN A 304 -20.68 0.49 2.87
N LEU A 305 -21.81 0.11 3.45
CA LEU A 305 -22.70 -0.98 3.06
C LEU A 305 -24.10 -0.42 2.85
N ASN A 306 -24.92 -1.08 2.06
CA ASN A 306 -26.27 -0.56 1.78
C ASN A 306 -27.21 -0.85 2.95
N VAL A 307 -28.01 0.14 3.31
CA VAL A 307 -29.05 -0.02 4.35
C VAL A 307 -30.06 -1.08 3.89
N GLY A 308 -30.41 -2.01 4.79
CA GLY A 308 -31.26 -3.17 4.52
C GLY A 308 -30.50 -4.43 4.10
N GLU A 309 -29.20 -4.35 3.80
CA GLU A 309 -28.41 -5.57 3.55
C GLU A 309 -28.29 -6.42 4.80
N ARG A 310 -28.45 -7.74 4.61
CA ARG A 310 -28.30 -8.74 5.67
C ARG A 310 -27.03 -9.54 5.48
N PHE A 311 -26.41 -9.90 6.60
CA PHE A 311 -25.19 -10.66 6.61
C PHE A 311 -25.25 -11.78 7.64
N GLU A 312 -24.72 -12.93 7.27
CA GLU A 312 -24.44 -14.03 8.17
C GLU A 312 -23.01 -13.88 8.69
N CYS A 313 -22.84 -13.94 10.01
CA CYS A 313 -21.54 -13.74 10.66
C CYS A 313 -21.02 -15.03 11.28
N PHE A 314 -19.69 -15.18 11.27
CA PHE A 314 -18.98 -16.40 11.62
C PHE A 314 -17.85 -16.12 12.59
N SER A 315 -17.73 -17.00 13.58
CA SER A 315 -16.54 -17.08 14.43
C SER A 315 -15.43 -17.84 13.70
N GLN A 316 -14.17 -17.40 13.85
CA GLN A 316 -13.02 -18.07 13.27
C GLN A 316 -12.27 -18.90 14.32
N GLY A 317 -12.34 -20.21 14.19
CA GLY A 317 -11.67 -21.20 15.04
C GLY A 317 -10.22 -21.46 14.64
N LYS A 318 -9.77 -22.71 14.70
CA LYS A 318 -8.38 -23.12 14.43
C LYS A 318 -7.99 -22.85 12.98
N ALA A 319 -6.76 -22.37 12.76
CA ALA A 319 -6.16 -22.31 11.43
C ALA A 319 -5.92 -23.72 10.90
N LEU A 320 -6.34 -23.95 9.66
CA LEU A 320 -6.15 -25.20 8.95
C LEU A 320 -4.87 -25.11 8.13
N LYS A 321 -4.25 -26.28 7.93
CA LYS A 321 -3.20 -26.48 6.93
C LYS A 321 -3.78 -27.45 5.93
N ASP A 322 -3.56 -27.17 4.66
CA ASP A 322 -3.93 -28.12 3.63
C ASP A 322 -3.16 -29.45 3.84
N SER A 323 -3.87 -30.56 3.62
CA SER A 323 -3.34 -31.88 3.95
C SER A 323 -2.21 -32.32 3.01
N TYR A 324 -2.17 -31.82 1.78
CA TYR A 324 -1.19 -32.19 0.76
C TYR A 324 -0.01 -31.20 0.71
N THR A 325 -0.31 -29.92 0.56
CA THR A 325 0.68 -28.85 0.41
C THR A 325 1.29 -28.41 1.74
N LYS A 326 0.67 -28.78 2.88
CA LYS A 326 1.03 -28.33 4.24
C LYS A 326 1.06 -26.81 4.41
N GLN A 327 0.62 -26.06 3.41
CA GLN A 327 0.59 -24.62 3.43
C GLN A 327 -0.53 -24.16 4.35
N SER A 328 -0.19 -23.24 5.25
CA SER A 328 -1.19 -22.51 6.02
C SER A 328 -1.46 -21.22 5.27
N THR A 329 -2.68 -21.04 4.79
CA THR A 329 -3.12 -19.72 4.37
C THR A 329 -3.76 -19.04 5.60
N SER A 330 -3.51 -17.75 5.79
CA SER A 330 -4.01 -17.02 6.98
C SER A 330 -5.54 -16.95 7.06
N ASP A 331 -6.21 -17.27 5.96
CA ASP A 331 -7.66 -17.27 5.75
C ASP A 331 -8.32 -18.65 5.88
N MET A 332 -7.57 -19.77 5.80
CA MET A 332 -8.13 -21.11 6.03
C MET A 332 -8.30 -21.35 7.54
N ARG A 333 -9.48 -21.02 8.07
CA ARG A 333 -9.87 -21.30 9.45
C ARG A 333 -11.21 -22.01 9.48
N VAL A 334 -11.44 -22.82 10.49
CA VAL A 334 -12.78 -23.36 10.74
C VAL A 334 -13.72 -22.20 11.05
N GLU A 335 -14.78 -22.04 10.26
CA GLU A 335 -15.83 -21.05 10.49
C GLU A 335 -17.04 -21.73 11.13
N SER A 336 -17.66 -21.06 12.10
CA SER A 336 -18.92 -21.54 12.72
C SER A 336 -19.89 -20.38 12.78
N LYS A 337 -21.12 -20.60 12.27
CA LYS A 337 -22.19 -19.58 12.25
C LYS A 337 -22.38 -19.05 13.66
N ALA A 338 -22.26 -17.73 13.80
CA ALA A 338 -22.42 -17.02 15.06
C ALA A 338 -23.78 -16.31 15.13
N GLY A 339 -24.35 -15.93 13.99
CA GLY A 339 -25.66 -15.29 13.89
C GLY A 339 -25.81 -14.42 12.66
N GLU A 340 -26.76 -13.49 12.69
CA GLU A 340 -27.12 -12.61 11.56
C GLU A 340 -27.24 -11.15 11.98
N VAL A 341 -26.93 -10.25 11.05
CA VAL A 341 -27.00 -8.79 11.24
C VAL A 341 -27.64 -8.09 10.04
N GLU A 342 -28.29 -6.95 10.28
CA GLU A 342 -28.94 -6.14 9.23
C GLU A 342 -28.47 -4.68 9.32
N ILE A 343 -28.00 -4.12 8.20
CA ILE A 343 -27.50 -2.73 8.13
C ILE A 343 -28.68 -1.76 8.32
N ILE A 344 -28.59 -0.92 9.35
CA ILE A 344 -29.64 0.05 9.71
C ILE A 344 -29.26 1.49 9.38
N ARG A 345 -27.95 1.79 9.32
CA ARG A 345 -27.45 3.11 8.92
C ARG A 345 -26.04 3.00 8.36
N ALA A 346 -25.72 3.87 7.42
CA ALA A 346 -24.40 3.99 6.84
C ALA A 346 -23.92 5.44 6.80
N THR A 347 -22.63 5.61 6.96
CA THR A 347 -21.88 6.86 6.75
C THR A 347 -20.87 6.61 5.64
N PRO A 348 -20.17 7.64 5.13
CA PRO A 348 -19.18 7.43 4.06
C PRO A 348 -18.04 6.46 4.41
N LYS A 349 -17.80 6.17 5.70
CA LYS A 349 -16.67 5.34 6.15
C LYS A 349 -17.07 4.13 7.01
N LEU A 350 -18.25 4.18 7.62
CA LEU A 350 -18.71 3.19 8.59
C LEU A 350 -20.15 2.79 8.27
N SER A 351 -20.48 1.53 8.51
CA SER A 351 -21.86 1.05 8.53
C SER A 351 -22.17 0.43 9.87
N TYR A 352 -23.42 0.55 10.28
CA TYR A 352 -23.90 0.06 11.57
C TYR A 352 -25.04 -0.90 11.28
N ALA A 353 -24.96 -2.10 11.85
CA ALA A 353 -26.00 -3.09 11.76
C ALA A 353 -26.55 -3.42 13.15
N LYS A 354 -27.85 -3.72 13.20
CA LYS A 354 -28.45 -4.37 14.37
C LYS A 354 -28.19 -5.88 14.30
N ILE A 355 -28.01 -6.49 15.45
CA ILE A 355 -27.96 -7.95 15.57
C ILE A 355 -29.39 -8.49 15.45
N ILE A 356 -29.62 -9.38 14.48
CA ILE A 356 -30.91 -10.06 14.27
C ILE A 356 -30.97 -11.32 15.12
N GLU A 357 -29.89 -12.11 15.07
CA GLU A 357 -29.77 -13.38 15.76
C GLU A 357 -28.33 -13.59 16.22
N GLY A 358 -28.17 -14.31 17.34
CA GLY A 358 -26.90 -14.83 17.79
C GLY A 358 -26.05 -13.85 18.59
N GLN A 359 -24.82 -14.25 18.89
CA GLN A 359 -23.87 -13.45 19.67
C GLN A 359 -22.69 -13.04 18.81
N MET A 360 -22.46 -11.74 18.71
CA MET A 360 -21.39 -11.16 17.88
C MET A 360 -20.16 -10.85 18.73
N LYS A 361 -18.97 -11.01 18.13
CA LYS A 361 -17.70 -10.52 18.68
C LYS A 361 -16.91 -9.75 17.62
N GLU A 362 -16.08 -8.82 18.09
CA GLU A 362 -15.13 -8.13 17.21
C GLU A 362 -14.24 -9.15 16.48
N GLY A 363 -13.99 -8.88 15.20
CA GLY A 363 -13.20 -9.74 14.32
C GLY A 363 -13.98 -10.87 13.62
N TYR A 364 -15.25 -11.11 13.97
CA TYR A 364 -16.09 -12.06 13.24
C TYR A 364 -16.24 -11.65 11.78
N ILE A 365 -16.16 -12.64 10.89
CA ILE A 365 -16.32 -12.44 9.44
C ILE A 365 -17.80 -12.47 9.12
N CYS A 366 -18.28 -11.56 8.28
CA CYS A 366 -19.67 -11.52 7.86
C CYS A 366 -19.77 -11.63 6.33
N ARG A 367 -20.73 -12.41 5.83
CA ARG A 367 -20.96 -12.68 4.40
C ARG A 367 -22.40 -12.30 4.04
N PRO A 368 -22.65 -11.68 2.86
CA PRO A 368 -23.98 -11.21 2.49
C PRO A 368 -24.95 -12.39 2.30
N LEU A 369 -26.16 -12.25 2.85
CA LEU A 369 -27.30 -13.15 2.64
C LEU A 369 -28.10 -12.63 1.42
N GLY A 370 -28.07 -13.35 0.29
CA GLY A 370 -28.95 -13.07 -0.85
C GLY A 370 -28.32 -12.44 -2.11
N GLY A 371 -27.03 -12.64 -2.38
CA GLY A 371 -26.43 -12.30 -3.67
C GLY A 371 -26.03 -13.55 -4.44
N ASN A 372 -26.67 -13.83 -5.58
CA ASN A 372 -26.47 -15.01 -6.42
C ASN A 372 -25.07 -15.10 -7.11
N SER A 373 -24.04 -14.52 -6.48
CA SER A 373 -22.66 -14.49 -6.98
C SER A 373 -21.64 -13.99 -5.95
N GLY A 374 -21.95 -13.92 -4.65
CA GLY A 374 -20.95 -13.66 -3.59
C GLY A 374 -20.46 -14.98 -2.96
N PRO A 375 -19.31 -15.00 -2.25
CA PRO A 375 -18.80 -16.19 -1.56
C PRO A 375 -19.58 -16.52 -0.28
N GLY A 376 -20.86 -16.14 -0.18
CA GLY A 376 -21.75 -16.66 0.85
C GLY A 376 -22.03 -18.14 0.59
N TYR A 377 -22.50 -18.86 1.61
CA TYR A 377 -23.01 -20.21 1.36
C TYR A 377 -24.10 -20.11 0.29
N SER A 378 -23.93 -20.85 -0.81
CA SER A 378 -25.06 -21.21 -1.65
C SER A 378 -25.90 -22.15 -0.81
N GLU A 379 -26.92 -21.64 -0.12
CA GLU A 379 -28.06 -22.49 0.17
C GLU A 379 -28.54 -22.97 -1.20
N GLY A 380 -28.42 -24.28 -1.45
CA GLY A 380 -29.05 -24.87 -2.61
C GLY A 380 -30.50 -24.41 -2.59
N ARG A 381 -31.00 -23.88 -3.71
CA ARG A 381 -32.43 -23.59 -3.82
C ARG A 381 -33.16 -24.89 -3.50
N ASP A 382 -34.03 -24.87 -2.49
CA ASP A 382 -34.97 -25.97 -2.29
C ASP A 382 -35.64 -26.26 -3.62
N ALA A 383 -35.61 -27.53 -4.03
CA ALA A 383 -36.22 -27.94 -5.27
C ALA A 383 -37.72 -27.57 -5.19
N ASN A 384 -38.18 -26.78 -6.15
CA ASN A 384 -39.56 -26.32 -6.19
C ASN A 384 -40.42 -27.49 -6.70
N TYR A 385 -40.78 -28.41 -5.80
CA TYR A 385 -41.60 -29.57 -6.13
C TYR A 385 -42.77 -29.74 -5.17
N GLN A 386 -43.92 -30.13 -5.73
CA GLN A 386 -45.08 -30.56 -4.95
C GLN A 386 -45.21 -32.08 -5.08
N ILE A 387 -45.27 -32.79 -3.94
CA ILE A 387 -45.65 -34.21 -3.90
C ILE A 387 -47.17 -34.27 -3.83
N ASN A 388 -47.80 -34.95 -4.78
CA ASN A 388 -49.22 -35.27 -4.70
C ASN A 388 -49.43 -36.52 -3.83
N ASP A 389 -50.61 -36.66 -3.22
CA ASP A 389 -50.98 -37.81 -2.36
C ASP A 389 -50.85 -39.20 -3.02
N GLY A 390 -50.69 -39.25 -4.35
CA GLY A 390 -50.39 -40.46 -5.12
C GLY A 390 -48.90 -40.73 -5.40
N GLY A 391 -47.97 -40.02 -4.75
CA GLY A 391 -46.52 -40.22 -4.89
C GLY A 391 -45.86 -39.61 -6.14
N GLY A 392 -46.61 -38.84 -6.94
CA GLY A 392 -46.08 -38.12 -8.10
C GLY A 392 -45.46 -36.77 -7.72
N VAL A 393 -44.32 -36.43 -8.32
CA VAL A 393 -43.61 -35.16 -8.11
C VAL A 393 -43.89 -34.19 -9.25
N LYS A 394 -44.42 -33.01 -8.94
CA LYS A 394 -44.63 -31.92 -9.90
C LYS A 394 -43.49 -30.90 -9.77
N LEU A 395 -42.58 -30.87 -10.74
CA LEU A 395 -41.50 -29.87 -10.80
C LEU A 395 -42.07 -28.55 -11.34
N GLY A 396 -41.95 -27.47 -10.57
CA GLY A 396 -42.31 -26.13 -11.04
C GLY A 396 -41.22 -25.60 -11.98
N PHE A 397 -41.59 -25.32 -13.23
CA PHE A 397 -40.73 -24.63 -14.20
C PHE A 397 -40.77 -23.11 -13.97
#